data_AF-A0A915YVY7-F1
#
_entry.id   AF-A0A915YVY7-F1
#
_cell.length_a   1.000
_cell.length_b   1.000
_cell.length_c   1.000
_cell.angle_alpha   90.00
_cell.angle_beta   90.00
_cell.angle_gamma   90.00
#
_symmetry.space_group_name_H-M   'P 1'
#
loop_
_entity.id
_entity.type
_entity.pdbx_description
1 polymer ?
#
loop_
_entity_poly.entity_id
_entity_poly.type
_entity_poly.pdbx_seq_one_letter_code
_entity_poly.pdbx_strand_id
1 'polypeptide(L)'
;MKEIVRELKIQREVDFHDNIIRCYGITNLETENYNNYQLVMEYADGGTLRSYLKKNFNKLTWDDKYNMAYQLSCAVSCLHNERIVHRDLHSSVEISQGLRETVVPDTPEEYVKIYTKCWDGEPDNRPTIYQRFNISIYSKF
;
A
#
# COMPACT_ATOMS: atom_id res chain seq x y z
N MET A 1 -8.41 -18.13 15.74
CA MET A 1 -9.11 -17.07 16.52
C MET A 1 -8.15 -16.14 17.25
N LYS A 2 -7.16 -16.61 18.03
CA LYS A 2 -6.18 -15.74 18.71
C LYS A 2 -5.37 -14.84 17.75
N GLU A 3 -5.00 -15.36 16.58
CA GLU A 3 -4.28 -14.59 15.54
C GLU A 3 -5.15 -13.49 14.93
N ILE A 4 -6.39 -13.81 14.53
CA ILE A 4 -7.36 -12.82 14.02
C ILE A 4 -7.61 -11.70 15.04
N VAL A 5 -7.77 -12.05 16.32
CA VAL A 5 -7.96 -11.04 17.39
C VAL A 5 -6.70 -10.18 17.56
N ARG A 6 -5.50 -10.74 17.41
CA ARG A 6 -4.25 -9.99 17.45
C ARG A 6 -4.15 -9.03 16.28
N GLU A 7 -4.44 -9.48 15.07
CA GLU A 7 -4.43 -8.64 13.86
C GLU A 7 -5.43 -7.49 13.96
N LEU A 8 -6.64 -7.74 14.47
CA LEU A 8 -7.65 -6.68 14.66
C LEU A 8 -7.27 -5.65 15.72
N LYS A 9 -6.61 -6.08 16.80
CA LYS A 9 -6.09 -5.14 17.80
C LYS A 9 -5.04 -4.22 17.20
N ILE A 10 -4.12 -4.81 16.46
CA ILE A 10 -3.06 -4.10 15.76
C ILE A 10 -3.64 -3.13 14.70
N GLN A 11 -4.65 -3.56 13.94
CA GLN A 11 -5.30 -2.71 12.94
C GLN A 11 -6.00 -1.50 13.57
N ARG A 12 -6.54 -1.65 14.79
CA ARG A 12 -7.12 -0.53 15.55
C ARG A 12 -6.08 0.44 16.10
N GLU A 13 -4.84 0.01 16.29
CA GLU A 13 -3.77 0.91 16.74
C GLU A 13 -3.32 1.88 15.64
N VAL A 14 -3.58 1.56 14.37
CA VAL A 14 -3.19 2.36 13.20
C VAL A 14 -4.36 3.07 12.49
N ASP A 15 -5.56 3.01 13.04
CA ASP A 15 -6.79 3.57 12.42
C ASP A 15 -6.85 5.12 12.43
N PHE A 16 -5.86 5.76 13.05
CA PHE A 16 -5.65 7.19 13.07
C PHE A 16 -5.07 7.74 11.76
N HIS A 17 -4.51 6.89 10.90
CA HIS A 17 -3.87 7.32 9.66
C HIS A 17 -4.87 7.38 8.50
N ASP A 18 -5.03 8.55 7.87
CA ASP A 18 -6.05 8.80 6.83
C ASP A 18 -5.95 7.90 5.59
N ASN A 19 -4.78 7.28 5.34
CA ASN A 19 -4.58 6.34 4.25
C ASN A 19 -4.72 4.85 4.66
N ILE A 20 -5.29 4.56 5.83
CA ILE A 20 -5.57 3.20 6.32
C ILE A 20 -7.09 3.07 6.53
N ILE A 21 -7.71 2.08 5.86
CA ILE A 21 -9.14 1.77 6.03
C ILE A 21 -9.41 1.36 7.48
N ARG A 22 -10.31 2.08 8.14
CA ARG A 22 -10.67 1.77 9.53
C ARG A 22 -11.41 0.44 9.63
N CYS A 23 -11.05 -0.36 10.63
CA CYS A 23 -11.81 -1.55 11.01
C CYS A 23 -12.60 -1.27 12.29
N TYR A 24 -13.92 -1.32 12.20
CA TYR A 24 -14.81 -1.10 13.35
C TYR A 24 -14.99 -2.36 14.19
N GLY A 25 -14.71 -3.55 13.63
CA GLY A 25 -14.69 -4.82 14.37
C GLY A 25 -15.24 -6.00 13.57
N ILE A 26 -15.66 -7.03 14.30
CA ILE A 26 -16.32 -8.22 13.74
C ILE A 26 -17.78 -8.21 14.20
N THR A 27 -18.70 -8.55 13.29
CA THR A 27 -20.07 -8.92 13.62
C THR A 27 -20.30 -10.41 13.37
N ASN A 28 -21.24 -11.02 14.08
CA ASN A 28 -21.67 -12.39 13.85
C ASN A 28 -23.06 -12.35 13.22
N LEU A 29 -23.19 -12.98 12.06
CA LEU A 29 -24.47 -13.28 11.45
C LEU A 29 -24.83 -14.73 11.81
N GLU A 30 -25.71 -14.89 12.78
CA GLU A 30 -26.25 -16.18 13.15
C GLU A 30 -27.33 -16.59 12.14
N THR A 31 -27.10 -17.71 11.46
CA THR A 31 -28.11 -18.38 10.64
C THR A 31 -28.42 -19.73 11.25
N GLU A 32 -29.56 -20.33 10.90
CA GLU A 32 -30.03 -21.60 11.50
C GLU A 32 -28.99 -22.74 11.44
N ASN A 33 -28.00 -22.68 10.55
CA ASN A 33 -27.04 -23.76 10.31
C ASN A 33 -25.55 -23.39 10.48
N TYR A 34 -25.22 -22.11 10.69
CA TYR A 34 -23.82 -21.67 10.87
C TYR A 34 -23.72 -20.25 11.43
N ASN A 35 -22.65 -20.00 12.18
CA ASN A 35 -22.21 -18.67 12.57
C ASN A 35 -21.22 -18.14 11.54
N ASN A 36 -21.60 -17.05 10.85
CA ASN A 36 -20.71 -16.36 9.93
C ASN A 36 -20.18 -15.07 10.55
N TYR A 37 -18.86 -14.98 10.70
CA TYR A 37 -18.20 -13.76 11.12
C TYR A 37 -17.95 -12.85 9.92
N GLN A 38 -18.33 -11.58 10.03
CA GLN A 38 -18.10 -10.55 9.01
C GLN A 38 -17.29 -9.39 9.60
N LEU A 39 -16.39 -8.82 8.81
CA LEU A 39 -15.65 -7.63 9.17
C LEU A 39 -16.48 -6.38 8.87
N VAL A 40 -16.56 -5.47 9.83
CA VAL A 40 -17.16 -4.15 9.65
C VAL A 40 -16.03 -3.16 9.42
N MET A 41 -15.97 -2.58 8.22
CA MET A 41 -14.89 -1.68 7.79
C MET A 41 -15.47 -0.36 7.29
N GLU A 42 -14.63 0.67 7.27
CA GLU A 42 -14.91 1.91 6.57
C GLU A 42 -15.27 1.65 5.11
N TYR A 43 -16.31 2.34 4.65
CA TYR A 43 -16.82 2.20 3.30
C TYR A 43 -15.96 3.00 2.32
N ALA A 44 -15.41 2.31 1.32
CA ALA A 44 -14.68 2.92 0.21
C ALA A 44 -15.44 2.67 -1.11
N ASP A 45 -16.01 3.72 -1.69
CA ASP A 45 -16.86 3.66 -2.88
C ASP A 45 -16.07 3.59 -4.21
N GLY A 46 -14.76 3.79 -4.16
CA GLY A 46 -13.86 3.74 -5.32
C GLY A 46 -13.50 2.34 -5.82
N GLY A 47 -13.92 1.29 -5.11
CA GLY A 47 -13.49 -0.09 -5.36
C GLY A 47 -12.01 -0.31 -5.05
N THR A 48 -11.42 -1.38 -5.58
CA THR A 48 -9.99 -1.66 -5.35
C THR A 48 -9.10 -0.76 -6.19
N LEU A 49 -7.91 -0.43 -5.68
CA LEU A 49 -6.88 0.31 -6.42
C LEU A 49 -6.60 -0.33 -7.80
N ARG A 50 -6.56 -1.67 -7.87
CA ARG A 50 -6.36 -2.40 -9.13
C ARG A 50 -7.46 -2.10 -10.15
N SER A 51 -8.72 -2.18 -9.74
CA SER A 51 -9.86 -1.88 -10.62
C SER A 51 -9.87 -0.41 -11.04
N TYR A 52 -9.56 0.49 -10.11
CA TYR A 52 -9.47 1.91 -10.36
C TYR A 52 -8.38 2.25 -11.38
N LEU A 53 -7.16 1.73 -11.18
CA LEU A 53 -6.04 1.93 -12.11
C LEU A 53 -6.35 1.35 -13.49
N LYS A 54 -6.89 0.13 -13.57
CA LYS A 54 -7.27 -0.49 -14.86
C LYS A 54 -8.23 0.38 -15.66
N LYS A 55 -9.15 1.08 -15.00
CA LYS A 55 -10.17 1.94 -15.63
C LYS A 55 -9.63 3.33 -15.99
N ASN A 56 -8.73 3.88 -15.17
CA ASN A 56 -8.36 5.29 -15.22
C ASN A 56 -6.91 5.55 -15.61
N PHE A 57 -6.08 4.53 -15.86
CA PHE A 57 -4.63 4.69 -16.08
C PHE A 57 -4.24 5.80 -17.06
N ASN A 58 -4.94 5.88 -18.20
CA ASN A 58 -4.67 6.87 -19.26
C ASN A 58 -5.23 8.27 -18.94
N LYS A 59 -6.10 8.39 -17.94
CA LYS A 59 -6.68 9.66 -17.49
C LYS A 59 -5.87 10.30 -16.35
N LEU A 60 -5.09 9.49 -15.63
CA LEU A 60 -4.27 9.94 -14.51
C LEU A 60 -3.01 10.64 -15.02
N THR A 61 -2.77 11.82 -14.50
CA THR A 61 -1.50 12.52 -14.68
C THR A 61 -0.39 11.82 -13.90
N TRP A 62 0.87 12.17 -14.18
CA TRP A 62 2.00 11.68 -13.37
C TRP A 62 1.94 12.18 -11.93
N ASP A 63 1.47 13.41 -11.70
CA ASP A 63 1.28 13.95 -10.36
C ASP A 63 0.18 13.18 -9.59
N ASP A 64 -0.90 12.75 -10.26
CA ASP A 64 -1.91 11.90 -9.61
C ASP A 64 -1.32 10.54 -9.18
N LYS A 65 -0.55 9.91 -10.08
CA LYS A 65 0.12 8.63 -9.80
C LYS A 65 1.13 8.78 -8.67
N TYR A 66 1.86 9.89 -8.64
CA TYR A 66 2.78 10.23 -7.55
C TYR A 66 2.06 10.35 -6.22
N ASN A 67 0.97 11.12 -6.17
CA ASN A 67 0.19 11.33 -4.95
C ASN A 67 -0.40 10.02 -4.42
N MET A 68 -0.88 9.13 -5.29
CA MET A 68 -1.32 7.80 -4.87
C MET A 68 -0.17 6.96 -4.31
N ALA A 69 0.98 6.95 -4.97
CA ALA A 69 2.17 6.24 -4.48
C ALA A 69 2.66 6.81 -3.14
N TYR A 70 2.58 8.12 -2.95
CA TYR A 70 2.90 8.81 -1.70
C TYR A 70 1.97 8.37 -0.57
N GLN A 71 0.65 8.40 -0.78
CA GLN A 71 -0.33 7.95 0.22
C GLN A 71 -0.13 6.49 0.63
N LEU A 72 0.10 5.59 -0.34
CA LEU A 72 0.40 4.19 -0.07
C LEU A 72 1.68 4.04 0.73
N SER A 73 2.71 4.81 0.37
CA SER A 73 3.97 4.82 1.09
C SER A 73 3.73 5.25 2.54
N CYS A 74 3.03 6.36 2.79
CA CYS A 74 2.71 6.83 4.14
C CYS A 74 1.97 5.77 4.97
N ALA A 75 0.97 5.10 4.40
CA ALA A 75 0.26 4.00 5.05
C ALA A 75 1.23 2.87 5.45
N VAL A 76 2.10 2.43 4.53
CA VAL A 76 3.10 1.40 4.81
C VAL A 76 4.11 1.84 5.87
N SER A 77 4.51 3.12 5.86
CA SER A 77 5.35 3.69 6.92
C SER A 77 4.71 3.58 8.29
N CYS A 78 3.43 3.94 8.38
CA CYS A 78 2.66 3.90 9.61
C CYS A 78 2.62 2.46 10.15
N LEU A 79 2.30 1.50 9.27
CA LEU A 79 2.31 0.08 9.62
C LEU A 79 3.68 -0.39 10.14
N HIS A 80 4.76 -0.03 9.44
CA HIS A 80 6.11 -0.44 9.83
C HIS A 80 6.55 0.18 11.17
N ASN A 81 6.18 1.43 11.46
CA ASN A 81 6.47 2.07 12.75
C ASN A 81 5.82 1.32 13.91
N GLU A 82 4.62 0.77 13.69
CA GLU A 82 3.92 -0.11 14.65
C GLU A 82 4.36 -1.59 14.57
N ARG A 83 5.47 -1.88 13.87
CA ARG A 83 6.05 -3.24 13.68
C ARG A 83 5.09 -4.21 12.99
N ILE A 84 4.19 -3.68 12.16
CA ILE A 84 3.23 -4.45 11.35
C ILE A 84 3.80 -4.62 9.95
N VAL A 85 3.99 -5.88 9.53
CA VAL A 85 4.38 -6.20 8.17
C VAL A 85 3.13 -6.64 7.42
N HIS A 86 2.70 -5.86 6.42
CA HIS A 86 1.48 -6.15 5.64
C HIS A 86 1.60 -7.44 4.81
N ARG A 87 2.84 -7.86 4.45
CA ARG A 87 3.25 -9.11 3.78
C ARG A 87 2.70 -9.36 2.35
N ASP A 88 1.51 -8.85 2.02
CA ASP A 88 0.82 -9.12 0.75
C ASP A 88 0.67 -7.88 -0.16
N LEU A 89 1.52 -6.86 0.02
CA LEU A 89 1.50 -5.69 -0.86
C LEU A 89 2.00 -5.99 -2.28
N HIS A 90 2.68 -7.12 -2.50
CA HIS A 90 3.08 -7.62 -3.82
C HIS A 90 3.23 -9.15 -3.82
N SER A 91 3.13 -9.75 -5.01
CA SER A 91 3.50 -11.14 -5.29
C SER A 91 4.98 -11.39 -4.91
N SER A 92 5.18 -12.02 -3.75
CA SER A 92 6.51 -12.33 -3.21
C SER A 92 7.30 -13.30 -4.08
N VAL A 93 6.60 -14.09 -4.91
CA VAL A 93 7.18 -15.12 -5.77
C VAL A 93 8.05 -14.50 -6.88
N GLU A 94 7.55 -13.50 -7.60
CA GLU A 94 8.28 -12.87 -8.71
C GLU A 94 9.52 -12.10 -8.19
N ILE A 95 9.38 -11.41 -7.07
CA ILE A 95 10.48 -10.67 -6.43
C ILE A 95 11.60 -11.62 -5.97
N SER A 96 11.23 -12.78 -5.42
CA SER A 96 12.20 -13.80 -4.95
C SER A 96 13.05 -14.40 -6.09
N GLN A 97 12.54 -14.37 -7.31
CA GLN A 97 13.24 -14.81 -8.51
C GLN A 97 14.09 -13.69 -9.15
N GLY A 98 14.15 -12.51 -8.52
CA GLY A 98 14.86 -11.35 -9.06
C GLY A 98 14.13 -10.67 -10.22
N LEU A 99 12.90 -11.08 -10.53
CA LEU A 99 12.12 -10.44 -11.59
C LEU A 99 11.71 -9.04 -11.12
N ARG A 100 11.84 -8.08 -12.03
CA ARG A 100 11.41 -6.69 -11.87
C ARG A 100 10.58 -6.31 -13.08
N GLU A 101 9.62 -5.43 -12.87
CA GLU A 101 8.81 -4.90 -13.97
C GLU A 101 9.70 -4.12 -14.94
N THR A 102 9.37 -4.15 -16.23
CA THR A 102 10.06 -3.32 -17.23
C THR A 102 9.61 -1.87 -17.10
N VAL A 103 10.50 -0.93 -17.41
CA VAL A 103 10.17 0.50 -17.45
C VAL A 103 8.95 0.71 -18.35
N VAL A 104 7.90 1.31 -17.79
CA VAL A 104 6.70 1.65 -18.57
C VAL A 104 7.06 2.78 -19.55
N PRO A 105 6.76 2.66 -20.86
CA PRO A 105 7.00 3.72 -21.83
C PRO A 105 6.41 5.06 -21.37
N ASP A 106 7.05 6.17 -21.75
CA ASP A 106 6.65 7.54 -21.41
C ASP A 106 6.66 7.89 -19.91
N THR A 107 7.33 7.07 -19.08
CA THR A 107 7.58 7.41 -17.68
C THR A 107 8.67 8.49 -17.58
N PRO A 108 8.43 9.62 -16.88
CA PRO A 108 9.44 10.66 -16.74
C PRO A 108 10.65 10.12 -15.96
N GLU A 109 11.84 10.58 -16.35
CA GLU A 109 13.12 10.03 -15.88
C GLU A 109 13.27 10.09 -14.34
N GLU A 110 12.74 11.13 -13.71
CA GLU A 110 12.74 11.29 -12.25
C GLU A 110 11.99 10.14 -11.56
N TYR A 111 10.85 9.73 -12.09
CA TYR A 111 10.08 8.60 -11.57
C TYR A 111 10.83 7.28 -11.76
N VAL A 112 11.46 7.09 -12.92
CA VAL A 112 12.29 5.91 -13.20
C VAL A 112 13.40 5.79 -12.17
N LYS A 113 14.11 6.88 -11.88
CA LYS A 113 15.18 6.91 -10.86
C LYS A 113 14.65 6.55 -9.48
N ILE A 114 13.46 7.02 -9.12
CA ILE A 114 12.86 6.72 -7.81
C ILE A 114 12.58 5.23 -7.68
N TYR A 115 11.75 4.63 -8.54
CA TYR A 115 11.32 3.24 -8.31
C TYR A 115 12.43 2.22 -8.59
N THR A 116 13.38 2.50 -9.50
CA THR A 116 14.54 1.61 -9.71
C THR A 116 15.43 1.57 -8.47
N LYS A 117 15.66 2.70 -7.80
CA LYS A 117 16.39 2.75 -6.53
C LYS A 117 15.65 2.01 -5.41
N CYS A 118 14.31 2.01 -5.43
CA CYS A 118 13.50 1.22 -4.50
C CYS A 118 13.65 -0.30 -4.69
N TRP A 119 14.13 -0.74 -5.84
CA TRP A 119 14.26 -2.14 -6.23
C TRP A 119 15.68 -2.71 -6.06
N ASP A 120 16.59 -1.94 -5.46
CA ASP A 120 17.98 -2.36 -5.24
C ASP A 120 18.06 -3.76 -4.62
N GLY A 121 18.97 -4.58 -5.14
CA GLY A 121 19.16 -5.95 -4.67
C GLY A 121 19.56 -6.00 -3.20
N GLU A 122 20.32 -5.01 -2.76
CA GLU A 122 20.76 -4.83 -1.38
C GLU A 122 19.72 -4.02 -0.59
N PRO A 123 19.05 -4.61 0.43
CA PRO A 123 18.05 -3.89 1.23
C PRO A 123 18.55 -2.58 1.83
N ASP A 124 19.81 -2.51 2.25
CA ASP A 124 20.40 -1.31 2.87
C ASP A 124 20.59 -0.14 1.89
N ASN A 125 20.67 -0.42 0.59
CA ASN A 125 20.76 0.60 -0.46
C ASN A 125 19.38 1.19 -0.81
N ARG A 126 18.29 0.52 -0.41
CA ARG A 126 16.94 0.99 -0.71
C ARG A 126 16.65 2.23 0.11
N PRO A 127 16.14 3.31 -0.51
CA PRO A 127 15.90 4.55 0.21
C PRO A 127 14.77 4.37 1.20
N THR A 128 14.91 4.94 2.39
CA THR A 128 13.81 5.07 3.35
C THR A 128 12.71 5.94 2.75
N ILE A 129 11.49 5.79 3.27
CA ILE A 129 10.34 6.54 2.78
C ILE A 129 10.56 8.06 2.81
N TYR A 130 11.22 8.57 3.86
CA TYR A 130 11.55 9.99 4.01
C TYR A 130 12.64 10.45 3.04
N GLN A 131 13.58 9.58 2.68
CA GLN A 131 14.62 9.89 1.69
C GLN A 131 14.09 9.87 0.24
N ARG A 132 12.98 9.17 -0.04
CA ARG A 132 12.36 9.10 -1.37
C ARG A 132 11.67 10.41 -1.77
N PHE A 133 11.06 11.10 -0.81
CA PHE A 133 10.21 12.26 -1.10
C PHE A 133 10.96 13.59 -1.11
N ASN A 134 12.19 13.67 -0.56
CA ASN A 134 13.03 14.85 -0.70
C ASN A 134 13.59 15.06 -2.12
N ILE A 135 13.65 14.02 -2.97
CA ILE A 135 14.22 14.16 -4.32
C ILE A 135 13.25 14.91 -5.27
N SER A 136 11.93 14.82 -5.04
CA SER A 136 10.92 15.51 -5.88
C SER A 136 10.72 16.99 -5.50
N ILE A 137 10.98 17.38 -4.25
CA ILE A 137 10.77 18.76 -3.78
C ILE A 137 11.92 19.69 -4.21
N TYR A 138 13.13 19.17 -4.38
CA TYR A 138 14.29 19.97 -4.82
C TYR A 138 14.51 19.98 -6.34
N SER A 139 13.73 19.24 -7.14
CA SER A 139 13.78 19.33 -8.62
C SER A 139 12.72 20.25 -9.23
N LYS A 140 11.79 20.80 -8.43
CA LYS A 140 10.77 21.77 -8.86
C LYS A 140 11.09 23.23 -8.47
N PHE A 141 12.32 23.56 -8.08
CA PHE A 141 12.80 24.94 -7.87
C PHE A 141 14.13 25.22 -8.58
#